data_AF-A0A8H8NCB3-F1
#
_entry.id   AF-A0A8H8NCB3-F1
#
_cell.length_a   1.000
_cell.length_b   1.000
_cell.length_c   1.000
_cell.angle_alpha   90.00
_cell.angle_beta   90.00
_cell.angle_gamma   90.00
#
_symmetry.space_group_name_H-M   'P 1'
#
loop_
_entity.id
_entity.type
_entity.pdbx_description
1 polymer ?
#
loop_
_entity_poly.entity_id
_entity_poly.type
_entity_poly.pdbx_seq_one_letter_code
_entity_poly.pdbx_strand_id
1 'polypeptide(L)'
;MTMTSLKHIIFVAGPSKSHVQPGVKFCVNFVNKNPNLYISVYTLALLADFGAAFLSTQTKEAQNRIRIIPSVLDMEIASPLDVVLALEKSFGPWILEQLSVPSFEAGGHVIAPPSHIIEDHINGGISLASKDEHKLPIISWWLTAAASMIAHFGNEEHGQGDRLFITIGELMAKQQPGSEKSIEEVFHHVRLSKFNAWVDITKRMLMQVLSDRVLCVPGLPPFYEHEQIPQLLPMLLPFCHEPRT
;
A
#
# COMPACT_ATOMS: atom_id res chain seq x y z
N MET A 1 -18.76 -30.96 20.32
CA MET A 1 -17.57 -30.08 20.21
C MET A 1 -18.03 -28.76 19.65
N THR A 2 -17.90 -27.66 20.37
CA THR A 2 -18.17 -26.32 19.83
C THR A 2 -17.05 -25.97 18.86
N MET A 3 -17.37 -25.86 17.57
CA MET A 3 -16.43 -25.36 16.55
C MET A 3 -16.06 -23.93 16.92
N THR A 4 -14.82 -23.69 17.32
CA THR A 4 -14.32 -22.33 17.59
C THR A 4 -14.08 -21.61 16.28
N SER A 5 -14.68 -20.43 16.12
CA SER A 5 -14.50 -19.61 14.93
C SER A 5 -13.05 -19.16 14.76
N LEU A 6 -12.54 -19.16 13.53
CA LEU A 6 -11.23 -18.59 13.22
C LEU A 6 -11.27 -17.06 13.35
N LYS A 7 -10.20 -16.48 13.89
CA LYS A 7 -10.02 -15.02 13.93
C LYS A 7 -9.72 -14.50 12.53
N HIS A 8 -10.44 -13.46 12.12
CA HIS A 8 -10.33 -12.88 10.80
C HIS A 8 -9.43 -11.64 10.80
N ILE A 9 -8.46 -11.63 9.89
CA ILE A 9 -7.58 -10.50 9.58
C ILE A 9 -7.78 -10.10 8.13
N ILE A 10 -7.76 -8.79 7.87
CA ILE A 10 -7.71 -8.25 6.51
C ILE A 10 -6.26 -7.88 6.20
N PHE A 11 -5.75 -8.30 5.06
CA PHE A 11 -4.49 -7.83 4.52
C PHE A 11 -4.77 -7.00 3.26
N VAL A 12 -4.45 -5.72 3.27
CA VAL A 12 -4.60 -4.82 2.12
C VAL A 12 -3.27 -4.79 1.37
N ALA A 13 -3.19 -5.48 0.24
CA ALA A 13 -1.97 -5.57 -0.55
C ALA A 13 -1.70 -4.31 -1.37
N GLY A 14 -0.44 -3.95 -1.60
CA GLY A 14 -0.07 -2.88 -2.51
C GLY A 14 -0.49 -3.17 -3.97
N PRO A 15 -0.76 -2.15 -4.79
CA PRO A 15 -1.40 -2.31 -6.09
C PRO A 15 -0.41 -2.68 -7.21
N SER A 16 0.50 -3.61 -6.95
CA SER A 16 1.40 -4.15 -7.98
C SER A 16 1.75 -5.61 -7.69
N LYS A 17 2.17 -6.35 -8.72
CA LYS A 17 2.57 -7.77 -8.57
C LYS A 17 3.70 -7.94 -7.55
N SER A 18 4.65 -7.01 -7.52
CA SER A 18 5.79 -7.02 -6.59
C SER A 18 5.37 -6.81 -5.13
N HIS A 19 4.16 -6.34 -4.86
CA HIS A 19 3.59 -6.24 -3.51
C HIS A 19 2.61 -7.38 -3.21
N VAL A 20 1.75 -7.75 -4.17
CA VAL A 20 0.77 -8.84 -3.99
C VAL A 20 1.45 -10.18 -3.71
N GLN A 21 2.46 -10.57 -4.48
CA GLN A 21 3.11 -11.87 -4.29
C GLN A 21 3.77 -12.01 -2.90
N PRO A 22 4.63 -11.09 -2.44
CA PRO A 22 5.18 -11.20 -1.09
C PRO A 22 4.12 -11.00 0.00
N GLY A 23 3.08 -10.21 -0.24
CA GLY A 23 1.94 -10.08 0.68
C GLY A 23 1.20 -11.40 0.88
N VAL A 24 0.89 -12.12 -0.21
CA VAL A 24 0.28 -13.46 -0.12
C VAL A 24 1.25 -14.45 0.55
N LYS A 25 2.55 -14.41 0.22
CA LYS A 25 3.56 -15.26 0.88
C LYS A 25 3.63 -15.00 2.39
N PHE A 26 3.55 -13.73 2.80
CA PHE A 26 3.45 -13.35 4.21
C PHE A 26 2.19 -13.97 4.85
N CYS A 27 1.03 -13.83 4.21
CA CYS A 27 -0.22 -14.39 4.70
C CYS A 27 -0.15 -15.92 4.87
N VAL A 28 0.40 -16.63 3.89
CA VAL A 28 0.62 -18.10 3.94
C VAL A 28 1.46 -18.50 5.13
N ASN A 29 2.60 -17.84 5.32
CA ASN A 29 3.46 -18.09 6.48
C ASN A 29 2.75 -17.77 7.80
N PHE A 30 1.92 -16.74 7.81
CA PHE A 30 1.24 -16.29 9.01
C PHE A 30 0.14 -17.27 9.44
N VAL A 31 -0.70 -17.73 8.51
CA VAL A 31 -1.71 -18.75 8.81
C VAL A 31 -1.07 -20.10 9.17
N ASN A 32 0.04 -20.48 8.54
CA ASN A 32 0.74 -21.74 8.88
C ASN A 32 1.28 -21.74 10.31
N LYS A 33 1.73 -20.58 10.82
CA LYS A 33 2.19 -20.44 12.21
C LYS A 33 1.05 -20.24 13.21
N ASN A 34 -0.14 -19.88 12.75
CA ASN A 34 -1.28 -19.55 13.59
C ASN A 34 -2.53 -20.27 13.08
N PRO A 35 -2.84 -21.47 13.60
CA PRO A 35 -3.93 -22.32 13.09
C PRO A 35 -5.31 -21.66 13.23
N ASN A 36 -5.47 -20.75 14.19
CA ASN A 36 -6.74 -20.08 14.48
C ASN A 36 -6.98 -18.80 13.64
N LEU A 37 -6.26 -18.62 12.53
CA LEU A 37 -6.39 -17.43 11.67
C LEU A 37 -7.03 -17.76 10.31
N TYR A 38 -7.80 -16.80 9.84
CA TYR A 38 -8.27 -16.66 8.47
C TYR A 38 -7.90 -15.27 7.95
N ILE A 39 -7.42 -15.18 6.71
CA ILE A 39 -6.99 -13.91 6.12
C ILE A 39 -7.73 -13.62 4.81
N SER A 40 -8.42 -12.49 4.73
CA SER A 40 -8.86 -11.93 3.45
C SER A 40 -7.77 -10.99 2.92
N VAL A 41 -7.23 -11.29 1.74
CA VAL A 41 -6.28 -10.44 1.04
C VAL A 41 -7.06 -9.53 0.08
N TYR A 42 -7.26 -8.28 0.47
CA TYR A 42 -7.88 -7.24 -0.37
C TYR A 42 -6.83 -6.65 -1.31
N THR A 43 -7.13 -6.61 -2.61
CA THR A 43 -6.18 -6.14 -3.64
C THR A 43 -6.90 -5.47 -4.80
N LEU A 44 -6.15 -4.73 -5.61
CA LEU A 44 -6.63 -4.18 -6.87
C LEU A 44 -7.23 -5.29 -7.76
N ALA A 45 -8.43 -5.07 -8.30
CA ALA A 45 -9.14 -6.06 -9.12
C ALA A 45 -8.26 -6.66 -10.24
N LEU A 46 -7.45 -5.83 -10.91
CA LEU A 46 -6.52 -6.23 -11.98
C LEU A 46 -5.43 -7.22 -11.52
N LEU A 47 -5.23 -7.38 -10.21
CA LEU A 47 -4.21 -8.24 -9.60
C LEU A 47 -4.81 -9.42 -8.83
N ALA A 48 -6.14 -9.52 -8.73
CA ALA A 48 -6.80 -10.58 -7.98
C ALA A 48 -6.50 -11.97 -8.56
N ASP A 49 -6.58 -12.13 -9.88
CA ASP A 49 -6.27 -13.41 -10.55
C ASP A 49 -4.81 -13.81 -10.36
N PHE A 50 -3.89 -12.84 -10.40
CA PHE A 50 -2.48 -13.09 -10.12
C PHE A 50 -2.27 -13.58 -8.67
N GLY A 51 -2.90 -12.92 -7.70
CA GLY A 51 -2.85 -13.34 -6.29
C GLY A 51 -3.47 -14.72 -6.09
N ALA A 52 -4.60 -15.01 -6.75
CA ALA A 52 -5.29 -16.29 -6.65
C ALA A 52 -4.49 -17.44 -7.28
N ALA A 53 -3.89 -17.19 -8.46
CA ALA A 53 -2.99 -18.14 -9.12
C ALA A 53 -1.74 -18.42 -8.27
N PHE A 54 -1.18 -17.41 -7.59
CA PHE A 54 -0.08 -17.65 -6.67
C PHE A 54 -0.52 -18.47 -5.45
N LEU A 55 -1.68 -18.16 -4.86
CA LEU A 55 -2.23 -18.89 -3.71
C LEU A 55 -2.56 -20.36 -4.04
N SER A 56 -3.02 -20.66 -5.26
CA SER A 56 -3.35 -22.04 -5.67
C SER A 56 -2.14 -22.98 -5.73
N THR A 57 -0.92 -22.43 -5.80
CA THR A 57 0.33 -23.20 -5.71
C THR A 57 0.73 -23.54 -4.27
N GLN A 58 0.02 -23.03 -3.27
CA GLN A 58 0.33 -23.22 -1.84
C GLN A 58 -0.37 -24.45 -1.26
N THR A 59 -0.12 -24.76 0.01
CA THR A 59 -0.76 -25.90 0.68
C THR A 59 -2.29 -25.75 0.71
N LYS A 60 -3.01 -26.87 0.67
CA LYS A 60 -4.49 -26.88 0.78
C LYS A 60 -4.99 -26.17 2.04
N GLU A 61 -4.23 -26.32 3.13
CA GLU A 61 -4.47 -25.62 4.38
C GLU A 61 -4.46 -24.09 4.22
N ALA A 62 -3.45 -23.54 3.53
CA ALA A 62 -3.40 -22.12 3.24
C ALA A 62 -4.52 -21.67 2.29
N GLN A 63 -4.84 -22.48 1.27
CA GLN A 63 -5.95 -22.21 0.34
C GLN A 63 -7.31 -22.16 1.04
N ASN A 64 -7.52 -22.97 2.09
CA ASN A 64 -8.76 -22.96 2.87
C ASN A 64 -8.87 -21.78 3.83
N ARG A 65 -7.74 -21.17 4.22
CA ARG A 65 -7.66 -20.12 5.24
C ARG A 65 -7.29 -18.75 4.71
N ILE A 66 -7.07 -18.62 3.41
CA ILE A 66 -6.77 -17.36 2.73
C ILE A 66 -7.73 -17.19 1.56
N ARG A 67 -8.29 -15.99 1.40
CA ARG A 67 -9.14 -15.63 0.26
C ARG A 67 -8.66 -14.35 -0.36
N ILE A 68 -8.51 -14.34 -1.69
CA ILE A 68 -8.23 -13.11 -2.44
C ILE A 68 -9.54 -12.38 -2.71
N ILE A 69 -9.57 -11.09 -2.42
CA ILE A 69 -10.72 -10.22 -2.60
C ILE A 69 -10.34 -9.12 -3.59
N PRO A 70 -10.96 -9.08 -4.79
CA PRO A 70 -10.78 -7.98 -5.71
C PRO A 70 -11.48 -6.72 -5.18
N SER A 71 -10.87 -5.56 -5.39
CA SER A 71 -11.53 -4.27 -5.27
C SER A 71 -12.63 -4.13 -6.33
N VAL A 72 -13.50 -3.14 -6.16
CA VAL A 72 -14.45 -2.74 -7.20
C VAL A 72 -13.87 -1.54 -7.93
N LEU A 73 -13.71 -1.65 -9.24
CA LEU A 73 -13.24 -0.56 -10.10
C LEU A 73 -14.44 0.03 -10.84
N ASP A 74 -14.84 1.25 -10.48
CA ASP A 74 -15.93 1.98 -11.11
C ASP A 74 -15.46 3.19 -11.91
N MET A 75 -14.14 3.29 -12.14
CA MET A 75 -13.49 4.34 -12.90
C MET A 75 -12.36 3.80 -13.76
N GLU A 76 -12.05 4.53 -14.82
CA GLU A 76 -10.85 4.29 -15.62
C GLU A 76 -9.61 4.71 -14.84
N ILE A 77 -8.59 3.84 -14.83
CA ILE A 77 -7.33 4.10 -14.14
C ILE A 77 -6.37 4.74 -15.14
N ALA A 78 -6.17 6.05 -15.04
CA ALA A 78 -5.24 6.79 -15.91
C ALA A 78 -3.91 7.10 -15.19
N SER A 79 -3.90 7.07 -13.87
CA SER A 79 -2.74 7.41 -13.05
C SER A 79 -2.62 6.53 -11.80
N PRO A 80 -1.43 6.49 -11.17
CA PRO A 80 -1.27 5.82 -9.88
C PRO A 80 -2.15 6.40 -8.76
N LEU A 81 -2.50 7.68 -8.82
CA LEU A 81 -3.41 8.30 -7.86
C LEU A 81 -4.84 7.76 -8.00
N ASP A 82 -5.30 7.51 -9.23
CA ASP A 82 -6.62 6.93 -9.49
C ASP A 82 -6.74 5.53 -8.88
N VAL A 83 -5.65 4.77 -8.86
CA VAL A 83 -5.60 3.46 -8.19
C VAL A 83 -5.87 3.60 -6.70
N VAL A 84 -5.19 4.52 -6.03
CA VAL A 84 -5.36 4.75 -4.58
C VAL A 84 -6.79 5.21 -4.29
N LEU A 85 -7.31 6.17 -5.06
CA LEU A 85 -8.68 6.68 -4.89
C LEU A 85 -9.74 5.61 -5.15
N ALA A 86 -9.57 4.78 -6.17
CA ALA A 86 -10.48 3.68 -6.47
C ALA A 86 -10.48 2.62 -5.34
N LEU A 87 -9.30 2.30 -4.80
CA LEU A 87 -9.17 1.40 -3.66
C LEU A 87 -9.77 2.00 -2.39
N GLU A 88 -9.53 3.27 -2.09
CA GLU A 88 -10.12 3.98 -0.94
C GLU A 88 -11.65 3.95 -1.01
N LYS A 89 -12.20 4.34 -2.16
CA LYS A 89 -13.65 4.38 -2.41
C LYS A 89 -14.31 3.00 -2.28
N SER A 90 -13.64 1.95 -2.74
CA SER A 90 -14.20 0.60 -2.73
C SER A 90 -13.95 -0.17 -1.43
N PHE A 91 -12.89 0.16 -0.68
CA PHE A 91 -12.55 -0.53 0.57
C PHE A 91 -13.56 -0.25 1.67
N GLY A 92 -13.94 1.02 1.88
CA GLY A 92 -14.82 1.44 2.97
C GLY A 92 -16.17 0.69 3.00
N PRO A 93 -16.99 0.74 1.94
CA PRO A 93 -18.25 0.01 1.88
C PRO A 93 -18.07 -1.49 2.09
N TRP A 94 -17.01 -2.07 1.50
CA TRP A 94 -16.72 -3.49 1.61
C TRP A 94 -16.38 -3.91 3.05
N ILE A 95 -15.51 -3.18 3.76
CA ILE A 95 -15.14 -3.55 5.13
C ILE A 95 -16.33 -3.43 6.08
N LEU A 96 -17.21 -2.43 5.87
CA LEU A 96 -18.43 -2.28 6.65
C LEU A 96 -19.41 -3.42 6.42
N GLU A 97 -19.55 -3.88 5.17
CA GLU A 97 -20.31 -5.08 4.87
C GLU A 97 -19.75 -6.30 5.61
N GLN A 98 -18.42 -6.52 5.56
CA GLN A 98 -17.79 -7.65 6.25
C GLN A 98 -17.97 -7.58 7.77
N LEU A 99 -18.00 -6.39 8.36
CA LEU A 99 -18.25 -6.19 9.80
C LEU A 99 -19.72 -6.38 10.19
N SER A 100 -20.65 -6.20 9.26
CA SER A 100 -22.07 -6.44 9.51
C SER A 100 -22.43 -7.93 9.59
N VAL A 101 -21.57 -8.80 9.05
CA VAL A 101 -21.74 -10.25 9.05
C VAL A 101 -21.20 -10.84 10.36
N PRO A 102 -22.03 -11.46 11.22
CA PRO A 102 -21.57 -11.99 12.51
C PRO A 102 -20.56 -13.13 12.39
N SER A 103 -20.67 -13.92 11.33
CA SER A 103 -19.71 -14.96 10.94
C SER A 103 -20.08 -15.50 9.56
N PHE A 104 -19.13 -16.08 8.84
CA PHE A 104 -19.39 -16.81 7.59
C PHE A 104 -18.62 -18.12 7.53
N GLU A 105 -19.04 -19.05 6.67
CA GLU A 105 -18.32 -20.31 6.45
C GLU A 105 -17.37 -20.20 5.26
N ALA A 106 -16.13 -20.66 5.44
CA ALA A 106 -15.15 -20.77 4.36
C ALA A 106 -14.17 -21.91 4.65
N GLY A 107 -13.88 -22.74 3.63
CA GLY A 107 -12.89 -23.83 3.75
C GLY A 107 -13.22 -24.86 4.84
N GLY A 108 -14.49 -25.01 5.22
CA GLY A 108 -14.93 -25.88 6.33
C GLY A 108 -14.79 -25.25 7.72
N HIS A 109 -14.52 -23.95 7.81
CA HIS A 109 -14.39 -23.22 9.07
C HIS A 109 -15.46 -22.14 9.20
N VAL A 110 -15.90 -21.89 10.44
CA VAL A 110 -16.65 -20.68 10.80
C VAL A 110 -15.65 -19.55 11.02
N ILE A 111 -15.82 -18.44 10.34
CA ILE A 111 -14.93 -17.27 10.39
C ILE A 111 -15.62 -16.15 11.16
N ALA A 112 -14.95 -15.61 12.19
CA ALA A 112 -15.45 -14.47 12.95
C ALA A 112 -15.40 -13.17 12.11
N PRO A 113 -16.04 -12.07 12.55
CA PRO A 113 -15.91 -10.79 11.87
C PRO A 113 -14.46 -10.30 11.85
N PRO A 114 -14.07 -9.45 10.89
CA PRO A 114 -12.77 -8.84 10.84
C PRO A 114 -12.40 -8.17 12.17
N SER A 115 -11.18 -8.43 12.64
CA SER A 115 -10.71 -7.89 13.93
C SER A 115 -9.52 -6.94 13.80
N HIS A 116 -8.73 -7.08 12.74
CA HIS A 116 -7.50 -6.33 12.50
C HIS A 116 -7.31 -6.13 11.00
N ILE A 117 -6.67 -5.02 10.65
CA ILE A 117 -6.21 -4.74 9.28
C ILE A 117 -4.69 -4.69 9.32
N ILE A 118 -4.05 -5.37 8.38
CA ILE A 118 -2.65 -5.19 8.03
C ILE A 118 -2.64 -4.55 6.64
N GLU A 119 -1.98 -3.42 6.47
CA GLU A 119 -1.98 -2.68 5.23
C GLU A 119 -0.55 -2.47 4.75
N ASP A 120 -0.28 -2.85 3.50
CA ASP A 120 0.95 -2.48 2.81
C ASP A 120 1.09 -0.95 2.78
N HIS A 121 2.21 -0.45 3.31
CA HIS A 121 2.40 0.99 3.48
C HIS A 121 2.24 1.77 2.17
N ILE A 122 2.60 1.18 1.03
CA ILE A 122 2.55 1.86 -0.27
C ILE A 122 1.12 2.28 -0.68
N ASN A 123 0.10 1.72 -0.02
CA ASN A 123 -1.30 2.06 -0.23
C ASN A 123 -1.67 3.47 0.27
N GLY A 124 -0.82 4.12 1.06
CA GLY A 124 -1.04 5.51 1.48
C GLY A 124 -2.20 5.67 2.47
N GLY A 125 -2.68 4.60 3.10
CA GLY A 125 -3.73 4.67 4.13
C GLY A 125 -5.15 4.51 3.58
N ILE A 126 -5.34 3.63 2.60
CA ILE A 126 -6.67 3.26 2.07
C ILE A 126 -7.59 2.81 3.20
N SER A 127 -7.09 2.03 4.17
CA SER A 127 -7.91 1.65 5.32
C SER A 127 -8.10 2.80 6.32
N LEU A 128 -7.11 3.71 6.43
CA LEU A 128 -7.21 4.87 7.33
C LEU A 128 -8.33 5.84 6.94
N ALA A 129 -8.64 5.95 5.64
CA ALA A 129 -9.70 6.83 5.16
C ALA A 129 -11.08 6.51 5.75
N SER A 130 -11.35 5.24 6.06
CA SER A 130 -12.61 4.77 6.67
C SER A 130 -12.46 4.36 8.14
N LYS A 131 -11.38 4.78 8.79
CA LYS A 131 -11.02 4.40 10.18
C LYS A 131 -12.11 4.71 11.20
N ASP A 132 -12.75 5.87 11.07
CA ASP A 132 -13.78 6.32 12.01
C ASP A 132 -15.03 5.43 11.94
N GLU A 133 -15.26 4.80 10.78
CA GLU A 133 -16.40 3.92 10.52
C GLU A 133 -16.12 2.48 10.95
N HIS A 134 -15.02 1.88 10.46
CA HIS A 134 -14.72 0.48 10.74
C HIS A 134 -14.09 0.24 12.12
N LYS A 135 -13.43 1.25 12.71
CA LYS A 135 -12.81 1.27 14.06
C LYS A 135 -11.71 0.22 14.34
N LEU A 136 -11.53 -0.78 13.47
CA LEU A 136 -10.49 -1.82 13.60
C LEU A 136 -9.07 -1.26 13.71
N PRO A 137 -8.20 -1.83 14.56
CA PRO A 137 -6.77 -1.51 14.58
C PRO A 137 -6.13 -1.80 13.21
N ILE A 138 -5.22 -0.92 12.79
CA ILE A 138 -4.49 -1.01 11.52
C ILE A 138 -3.01 -1.13 11.84
N ILE A 139 -2.35 -2.08 11.19
CA ILE A 139 -0.90 -2.35 11.29
C ILE A 139 -0.30 -2.07 9.91
N SER A 140 0.67 -1.15 9.84
CA SER A 140 1.40 -0.91 8.61
C SER A 140 2.41 -2.03 8.35
N TRP A 141 2.42 -2.55 7.14
CA TRP A 141 3.36 -3.56 6.66
C TRP A 141 4.33 -2.93 5.66
N TRP A 142 5.61 -3.02 5.98
CA TRP A 142 6.70 -2.50 5.15
C TRP A 142 7.40 -3.68 4.46
N LEU A 143 7.30 -3.73 3.14
CA LEU A 143 7.82 -4.85 2.34
C LEU A 143 9.34 -4.84 2.20
N THR A 144 9.96 -3.66 2.18
CA THR A 144 11.37 -3.49 1.82
C THR A 144 12.27 -3.46 3.06
N ALA A 145 13.57 -3.25 2.87
CA ALA A 145 14.52 -3.20 3.98
C ALA A 145 14.25 -2.03 4.94
N ALA A 146 14.57 -2.20 6.22
CA ALA A 146 14.46 -1.12 7.21
C ALA A 146 15.22 0.16 6.80
N ALA A 147 16.36 0.03 6.10
CA ALA A 147 17.08 1.18 5.57
C ALA A 147 16.24 2.01 4.59
N SER A 148 15.43 1.38 3.75
CA SER A 148 14.52 2.10 2.85
C SER A 148 13.37 2.75 3.61
N MET A 149 12.90 2.15 4.70
CA MET A 149 11.92 2.76 5.62
C MET A 149 12.50 4.03 6.24
N ILE A 150 13.72 3.93 6.78
CA ILE A 150 14.43 5.08 7.37
C ILE A 150 14.72 6.14 6.32
N ALA A 151 15.06 5.77 5.09
CA ALA A 151 15.23 6.74 4.00
C ALA A 151 13.90 7.39 3.58
N HIS A 152 12.80 6.66 3.72
CA HIS A 152 11.46 7.13 3.37
C HIS A 152 10.94 8.15 4.38
N PHE A 153 10.86 7.77 5.66
CA PHE A 153 10.35 8.64 6.74
C PHE A 153 11.42 9.54 7.36
N GLY A 154 12.68 9.28 7.05
CA GLY A 154 13.81 9.97 7.65
C GLY A 154 14.12 9.51 9.06
N ASN A 155 15.15 10.16 9.58
CA ASN A 155 15.28 10.40 11.00
C ASN A 155 15.08 11.91 11.20
N GLU A 156 14.07 12.31 11.97
CA GLU A 156 13.80 13.72 12.30
C GLU A 156 15.06 14.40 12.87
N GLU A 157 15.91 13.65 13.58
CA GLU A 157 17.16 14.15 14.17
C GLU A 157 18.25 14.43 13.12
N HIS A 158 18.15 13.85 11.92
CA HIS A 158 19.18 13.95 10.88
C HIS A 158 18.72 14.64 9.59
N GLY A 159 17.44 15.06 9.50
CA GLY A 159 16.93 15.87 8.39
C GLY A 159 16.89 15.17 7.02
N GLN A 160 16.72 13.84 7.00
CA GLN A 160 16.86 13.03 5.78
C GLN A 160 15.57 12.33 5.30
N GLY A 161 14.39 12.59 5.89
CA GLY A 161 13.13 11.99 5.45
C GLY A 161 12.45 12.72 4.29
N ASP A 162 11.65 11.99 3.53
CA ASP A 162 10.69 12.47 2.51
C ASP A 162 11.22 12.87 1.11
N ARG A 163 12.45 12.52 0.71
CA ARG A 163 12.97 12.92 -0.62
C ARG A 163 12.29 12.26 -1.83
N LEU A 164 11.71 11.07 -1.65
CA LEU A 164 11.20 10.26 -2.77
C LEU A 164 9.88 10.78 -3.35
N PHE A 165 8.88 11.07 -2.50
CA PHE A 165 7.59 11.58 -2.98
C PHE A 165 7.69 13.01 -3.51
N ILE A 166 8.60 13.82 -2.97
CA ILE A 166 8.93 15.15 -3.50
C ILE A 166 9.43 15.03 -4.94
N THR A 167 10.34 14.09 -5.20
CA THR A 167 10.90 13.86 -6.54
C THR A 167 9.85 13.36 -7.53
N ILE A 168 8.94 12.47 -7.10
CA ILE A 168 7.85 11.96 -7.95
C ILE A 168 6.84 13.07 -8.26
N GLY A 169 6.44 13.87 -7.26
CA GLY A 169 5.54 15.01 -7.46
C GLY A 169 6.13 16.07 -8.41
N GLU A 170 7.41 16.37 -8.29
CA GLU A 170 8.11 17.30 -9.18
C GLU A 170 8.29 16.78 -10.60
N LEU A 171 8.56 15.48 -10.78
CA LEU A 171 8.63 14.85 -12.10
C LEU A 171 7.27 14.85 -12.80
N MET A 172 6.19 14.58 -12.06
CA MET A 172 4.83 14.63 -12.58
C MET A 172 4.42 16.06 -12.98
N ALA A 173 4.80 17.07 -12.20
CA ALA A 173 4.56 18.47 -12.53
C ALA A 173 5.32 18.91 -13.80
N LYS A 174 6.54 18.41 -14.01
CA LYS A 174 7.37 18.72 -15.19
C LYS A 174 6.89 18.04 -16.48
N GLN A 175 6.07 16.98 -16.39
CA GLN A 175 5.57 16.24 -17.55
C GLN A 175 4.27 16.80 -18.14
N GLN A 176 3.69 17.87 -17.59
CA GLN A 176 2.55 18.56 -18.20
C GLN A 176 3.01 19.77 -19.02
N PRO A 177 3.02 19.72 -20.37
CA PRO A 177 3.38 20.86 -21.19
C PRO A 177 2.21 21.85 -21.22
N GLY A 178 2.44 23.09 -20.78
CA GLY A 178 1.49 24.20 -20.95
C GLY A 178 0.58 24.52 -19.75
N SER A 179 0.78 23.92 -18.57
CA SER A 179 0.11 24.37 -17.35
C SER A 179 0.98 25.37 -16.58
N GLU A 180 0.81 26.66 -16.87
CA GLU A 180 1.20 27.77 -15.99
C GLU A 180 0.28 27.86 -14.74
N LYS A 181 -0.28 26.73 -14.30
CA LYS A 181 -1.02 26.70 -13.02
C LYS A 181 0.01 26.52 -11.93
N SER A 182 0.07 27.47 -11.02
CA SER A 182 0.98 27.36 -9.88
C SER A 182 0.69 26.05 -9.14
N ILE A 183 1.73 25.48 -8.53
CA ILE A 183 1.60 24.32 -7.64
C ILE A 183 0.45 24.54 -6.63
N GLU A 184 0.14 25.76 -6.25
CA GLU A 184 -1.00 26.07 -5.38
C GLU A 184 -2.37 25.83 -6.02
N GLU A 185 -2.55 26.05 -7.33
CA GLU A 185 -3.85 25.89 -8.01
C GLU A 185 -4.21 24.43 -8.31
N VAL A 186 -3.21 23.59 -8.60
CA VAL A 186 -3.39 22.13 -8.73
C VAL A 186 -3.77 21.52 -7.37
N PHE A 187 -3.19 22.05 -6.29
CA PHE A 187 -3.43 21.59 -4.92
C PHE A 187 -4.72 22.15 -4.30
N HIS A 188 -5.23 23.30 -4.77
CA HIS A 188 -6.48 23.87 -4.25
C HIS A 188 -7.75 23.16 -4.74
N HIS A 189 -7.69 22.47 -5.90
CA HIS A 189 -8.80 21.69 -6.44
C HIS A 189 -8.90 20.29 -5.80
N VAL A 190 -7.79 19.75 -5.27
CA VAL A 190 -7.72 18.53 -4.45
C VAL A 190 -7.96 18.90 -2.98
N ARG A 191 -9.16 19.42 -2.73
CA ARG A 191 -9.87 19.58 -1.44
C ARG A 191 -9.05 19.48 -0.12
N LEU A 192 -8.71 20.65 0.41
CA LEU A 192 -8.39 20.97 1.81
C LEU A 192 -9.38 20.30 2.80
N SER A 193 -8.95 19.47 3.75
CA SER A 193 -8.57 19.97 5.08
C SER A 193 -7.65 19.04 5.90
N LYS A 194 -7.25 17.86 5.40
CA LYS A 194 -6.34 16.95 6.14
C LYS A 194 -4.91 16.86 5.56
N PHE A 195 -4.72 17.17 4.27
CA PHE A 195 -3.42 17.06 3.59
C PHE A 195 -2.56 18.33 3.70
N ASN A 196 -3.18 19.52 3.67
CA ASN A 196 -2.43 20.79 3.63
C ASN A 196 -1.85 21.24 4.98
N ALA A 197 -2.39 20.77 6.11
CA ALA A 197 -1.73 20.97 7.41
C ALA A 197 -0.38 20.24 7.48
N TRP A 198 -0.24 19.12 6.76
CA TRP A 198 0.97 18.29 6.73
C TRP A 198 2.00 18.81 5.71
N VAL A 199 1.55 19.30 4.55
CA VAL A 199 2.45 19.83 3.51
C VAL A 199 2.98 21.24 3.84
N ASP A 200 2.16 22.14 4.41
CA ASP A 200 2.59 23.54 4.65
C ASP A 200 3.56 23.71 5.83
N ILE A 201 3.52 22.81 6.83
CA ILE A 201 4.52 22.75 7.91
C ILE A 201 5.88 22.32 7.33
N THR A 202 5.87 21.42 6.36
CA THR A 202 7.05 20.78 5.77
C THR A 202 7.72 21.65 4.69
N LYS A 203 6.95 22.49 4.00
CA LYS A 203 7.40 23.37 2.91
C LYS A 203 8.29 24.54 3.36
N ARG A 204 8.12 25.06 4.59
CA ARG A 204 8.79 26.32 5.03
C ARG A 204 10.15 26.13 5.72
N MET A 205 10.46 24.94 6.22
CA MET A 205 11.72 24.68 6.93
C MET A 205 12.85 24.16 6.03
N LEU A 206 12.53 23.63 4.84
CA LEU A 206 13.46 22.82 4.05
C LEU A 206 14.38 23.63 3.09
N MET A 207 14.03 24.87 2.76
CA MET A 207 14.72 25.63 1.72
C MET A 207 16.04 26.31 2.15
N GLN A 208 16.59 26.02 3.33
CA GLN A 208 17.76 26.77 3.82
C GLN A 208 19.03 25.97 4.16
N VAL A 209 19.07 24.63 4.14
CA VAL A 209 20.21 23.92 4.80
C VAL A 209 21.05 22.90 4.00
N LEU A 210 20.62 22.15 2.98
CA LEU A 210 21.42 20.97 2.57
C LEU A 210 21.92 20.93 1.12
N SER A 211 22.53 22.04 0.71
CA SER A 211 23.46 22.12 -0.42
C SER A 211 24.82 21.43 -0.15
N ASP A 212 25.12 20.86 1.03
CA ASP A 212 26.54 20.58 1.40
C ASP A 212 26.88 19.28 2.18
N ARG A 213 26.03 18.24 2.31
CA ARG A 213 26.43 17.04 3.11
C ARG A 213 26.04 15.69 2.52
N VAL A 214 27.01 15.09 1.81
CA VAL A 214 27.11 13.63 1.56
C VAL A 214 27.78 13.01 2.78
N LEU A 215 27.10 12.06 3.45
CA LEU A 215 27.67 11.34 4.59
C LEU A 215 28.20 9.97 4.11
N CYS A 216 29.51 9.77 4.13
CA CYS A 216 30.14 8.44 4.04
C CYS A 216 29.93 7.70 5.36
N VAL A 217 29.27 6.54 5.34
CA VAL A 217 29.25 5.60 6.47
C VAL A 217 30.38 4.58 6.29
N PRO A 218 31.36 4.49 7.21
CA PRO A 218 32.43 3.51 7.12
C PRO A 218 31.88 2.07 7.15
N GLY A 219 32.26 1.26 6.16
CA GLY A 219 31.86 -0.16 6.06
C GLY A 219 30.67 -0.45 5.15
N LEU A 220 29.99 0.58 4.62
CA LEU A 220 29.02 0.41 3.54
C LEU A 220 29.67 0.76 2.20
N PRO A 221 29.68 -0.15 1.21
CA PRO A 221 30.13 0.20 -0.13
C PRO A 221 29.30 1.39 -0.63
N PRO A 222 29.94 2.42 -1.21
CA PRO A 222 29.20 3.39 -1.98
C PRO A 222 28.52 2.66 -3.14
N PHE A 223 27.27 3.03 -3.43
CA PHE A 223 26.41 2.56 -4.53
C PHE A 223 25.49 1.36 -4.24
N TYR A 224 24.21 1.68 -3.97
CA TYR A 224 23.04 0.84 -4.23
C TYR A 224 22.00 1.55 -5.12
N GLU A 225 22.43 2.47 -5.99
CA GLU A 225 21.52 3.12 -6.95
C GLU A 225 20.91 2.11 -7.94
N HIS A 226 21.57 0.98 -8.20
CA HIS A 226 21.05 -0.04 -9.12
C HIS A 226 20.00 -1.00 -8.53
N GLU A 227 19.91 -1.17 -7.20
CA GLU A 227 18.85 -1.99 -6.59
C GLU A 227 17.56 -1.20 -6.35
N GLN A 228 17.64 0.13 -6.29
CA GLN A 228 16.47 0.97 -6.02
C GLN A 228 15.62 1.24 -7.27
N ILE A 229 16.19 1.29 -8.48
CA ILE A 229 15.43 1.69 -9.68
C ILE A 229 14.27 0.72 -10.03
N PRO A 230 14.41 -0.61 -9.98
CA PRO A 230 13.29 -1.52 -10.21
C PRO A 230 12.26 -1.52 -9.07
N GLN A 231 12.63 -1.04 -7.89
CA GLN A 231 11.85 -1.13 -6.65
C GLN A 231 11.15 0.19 -6.29
N LEU A 232 11.64 1.33 -6.79
CA LEU A 232 11.08 2.67 -6.58
C LEU A 232 9.96 3.01 -7.56
N LEU A 233 9.89 2.32 -8.72
CA LEU A 233 8.89 2.58 -9.76
C LEU A 233 8.05 1.35 -10.18
N PRO A 234 7.59 0.47 -9.27
CA PRO A 234 6.75 -0.67 -9.65
C PRO A 234 5.40 -0.24 -10.27
N MET A 235 4.98 1.01 -10.04
CA MET A 235 3.73 1.58 -10.59
C MET A 235 3.85 2.08 -12.04
N LEU A 236 5.06 2.23 -12.59
CA LEU A 236 5.23 2.68 -13.98
C LEU A 236 5.34 1.53 -14.99
N LEU A 237 5.56 0.29 -14.53
CA LEU A 237 5.73 -0.87 -15.42
C LEU A 237 4.57 -1.12 -16.40
N PRO A 238 3.28 -0.87 -16.07
CA PRO A 238 2.19 -0.98 -17.05
C PRO A 238 2.25 0.07 -18.17
N PHE A 239 2.95 1.19 -17.95
CA PHE A 239 3.02 2.34 -18.85
C PHE A 239 4.33 2.40 -19.65
N CYS A 240 5.30 1.51 -19.37
CA CYS A 240 6.61 1.47 -20.04
C CYS A 240 6.71 0.44 -21.18
N HIS A 241 5.60 -0.05 -21.73
CA HIS A 241 5.67 -0.88 -22.93
C HIS A 241 6.06 -0.03 -24.14
N GLU A 242 7.26 -0.28 -24.69
CA GLU A 242 7.65 0.21 -26.01
C GLU A 242 6.65 -0.28 -27.08
N PRO A 243 6.35 0.53 -28.10
CA PRO A 243 5.60 0.06 -29.25
C PRO A 243 6.40 -1.07 -29.92
N ARG A 244 5.80 -2.26 -30.03
CA ARG A 244 6.35 -3.32 -30.87
C ARG A 244 6.31 -2.82 -32.32
N THR A 245 7.47 -2.57 -32.89
CA THR A 245 7.69 -2.49 -34.34
C THR A 245 7.58 -3.87 -34.96
#